data_AF-A0A7S0Q394-F1
#
_entry.id   AF-A0A7S0Q394-F1
#
_cell.length_a   1.000
_cell.length_b   1.000
_cell.length_c   1.000
_cell.angle_alpha   90.00
_cell.angle_beta   90.00
_cell.angle_gamma   90.00
#
_symmetry.space_group_name_H-M   'P 1'
#
loop_
_entity.id
_entity.type
_entity.pdbx_description
1 polymer ?
#
loop_
_entity_poly.entity_id
_entity_poly.type
_entity_poly.pdbx_seq_one_letter_code
_entity_poly.pdbx_strand_id
1 'polypeptide(L)'
;EGGREEWRRHFPPSRARPAPRRQRREAGSEMQGLLRLLSSSVGMLVAMCIFVLCCRWYSKGKKQRTRIKQTGSSAGDEETELPSVPSMQSKGDDSGGGGGGGGGGGSGSIEEVAAHLAELKMHKYRAEFERHGYDDWQEIMQMGEAKLAQLIQRVHMSSNHADRFRDHIFQQLAET
;
A
#
# COMPACT_ATOMS: atom_id res chain seq x y z
N GLU A 1 53.00 -25.24 43.47
CA GLU A 1 52.83 -26.38 42.54
C GLU A 1 52.31 -27.57 43.33
N GLY A 2 51.23 -28.22 42.88
CA GLY A 2 50.69 -29.41 43.53
C GLY A 2 49.16 -29.43 43.61
N GLY A 3 48.56 -30.43 42.97
CA GLY A 3 47.26 -30.97 43.40
C GLY A 3 46.04 -30.67 42.52
N ARG A 4 46.00 -31.14 41.27
CA ARG A 4 44.73 -31.13 40.51
C ARG A 4 44.55 -32.23 39.44
N GLU A 5 45.05 -33.45 39.66
CA GLU A 5 44.94 -34.54 38.66
C GLU A 5 44.34 -35.87 39.14
N GLU A 6 43.63 -35.93 40.27
CA GLU A 6 43.19 -37.22 40.85
C GLU A 6 41.79 -37.71 40.40
N TRP A 7 41.01 -36.95 39.65
CA TRP A 7 39.61 -37.28 39.38
C TRP A 7 39.34 -38.19 38.16
N ARG A 8 40.36 -38.68 37.44
CA ARG A 8 40.16 -39.43 36.17
C ARG A 8 40.13 -40.96 36.27
N ARG A 9 40.17 -41.57 37.47
CA ARG A 9 40.29 -43.04 37.58
C ARG A 9 39.00 -43.83 37.85
N HIS A 10 37.82 -43.19 37.89
CA HIS A 10 36.60 -43.88 38.35
C HIS A 10 35.37 -43.86 37.41
N PHE A 11 35.57 -43.84 36.10
CA PHE A 11 34.46 -44.12 35.16
C PHE A 11 34.58 -45.52 34.54
N PRO A 12 33.67 -46.46 34.87
CA PRO A 12 33.63 -47.77 34.22
C PRO A 12 33.18 -47.64 32.75
N PRO A 13 33.62 -48.56 31.88
CA PRO A 13 33.29 -48.53 30.46
C PRO A 13 31.81 -48.83 30.24
N SER A 14 31.10 -47.88 29.63
CA SER A 14 29.71 -48.01 29.19
C SER A 14 29.55 -49.22 28.26
N ARG A 15 28.85 -50.26 28.73
CA ARG A 15 28.47 -51.41 27.91
C ARG A 15 27.58 -50.95 26.75
N ALA A 16 28.09 -51.08 25.54
CA ALA A 16 27.38 -50.83 24.30
C ALA A 16 26.09 -51.68 24.24
N ARG A 17 24.94 -51.02 24.14
CA ARG A 17 23.66 -51.68 23.85
C ARG A 17 23.61 -52.03 22.36
N PRO A 18 23.19 -53.25 21.98
CA PRO A 18 23.00 -53.61 20.58
C PRO A 18 21.81 -52.82 20.00
N ALA A 19 22.04 -52.17 18.86
CA ALA A 19 21.02 -51.44 18.13
C ALA A 19 20.04 -52.42 17.44
N PRO A 20 18.72 -52.26 17.61
CA PRO A 20 17.74 -53.05 16.87
C PRO A 20 17.75 -52.65 15.39
N ARG A 21 18.21 -53.58 14.55
CA ARG A 21 18.17 -53.50 13.09
C ARG A 21 16.75 -53.71 12.57
N ARG A 22 16.33 -52.79 11.68
CA ARG A 22 15.50 -53.03 10.48
C ARG A 22 14.19 -53.80 10.69
N GLN A 23 13.12 -53.12 11.09
CA GLN A 23 11.76 -53.54 10.71
C GLN A 23 10.73 -52.39 10.75
N ARG A 24 11.12 -51.20 10.28
CA ARG A 24 10.24 -50.02 10.30
C ARG A 24 10.52 -49.08 9.12
N ARG A 25 10.40 -49.57 7.89
CA ARG A 25 10.58 -48.73 6.68
C ARG A 25 9.51 -48.85 5.61
N GLU A 26 8.46 -49.64 5.80
CA GLU A 26 7.43 -49.82 4.76
C GLU A 26 6.20 -48.91 4.96
N ALA A 27 5.92 -48.45 6.18
CA ALA A 27 4.76 -47.58 6.46
C ALA A 27 4.99 -46.08 6.20
N GLY A 28 6.18 -45.68 5.70
CA GLY A 28 6.58 -44.27 5.56
C GLY A 28 6.44 -43.68 4.15
N SER A 29 6.21 -44.51 3.13
CA SER A 29 6.11 -44.05 1.73
C SER A 29 4.71 -43.57 1.37
N GLU A 30 3.65 -44.17 1.93
CA GLU A 30 2.27 -43.81 1.60
C GLU A 30 1.88 -42.42 2.13
N MET A 31 2.38 -42.06 3.31
CA MET A 31 2.17 -40.72 3.90
C MET A 31 2.79 -39.59 3.05
N GLN A 32 3.90 -39.87 2.34
CA GLN A 32 4.57 -38.86 1.50
C GLN A 32 3.80 -38.58 0.21
N GLY A 33 3.04 -39.55 -0.32
CA GLY A 33 2.16 -39.34 -1.47
C GLY A 33 1.01 -38.39 -1.14
N LEU A 34 0.37 -38.58 0.02
CA LEU A 34 -0.74 -37.74 0.47
C LEU A 34 -0.28 -36.30 0.79
N LEU A 35 0.88 -36.12 1.39
CA LEU A 35 1.42 -34.76 1.62
C LEU A 35 1.70 -34.00 0.32
N ARG A 36 2.12 -34.69 -0.76
CA ARG A 36 2.35 -34.03 -2.06
C ARG A 36 1.05 -33.62 -2.74
N LEU A 37 -0.01 -34.42 -2.61
CA LEU A 37 -1.34 -34.09 -3.12
C LEU A 37 -1.96 -32.91 -2.35
N LEU A 38 -1.83 -32.87 -1.02
CA LEU A 38 -2.30 -31.76 -0.20
C LEU A 38 -1.50 -30.46 -0.42
N SER A 39 -0.19 -30.57 -0.67
CA SER A 39 0.64 -29.41 -1.01
C SER A 39 0.22 -28.77 -2.35
N SER A 40 -0.12 -29.59 -3.34
CA SER A 40 -0.55 -29.13 -4.66
C SER A 40 -1.90 -28.40 -4.62
N SER A 41 -2.86 -28.91 -3.85
CA SER A 41 -4.20 -28.31 -3.76
C SER A 41 -4.19 -26.95 -3.05
N VAL A 42 -3.40 -26.80 -1.98
CA VAL A 42 -3.24 -25.52 -1.27
C VAL A 42 -2.57 -24.48 -2.17
N GLY A 43 -1.56 -24.87 -2.96
CA GLY A 43 -0.90 -23.98 -3.90
C GLY A 43 -1.86 -23.40 -4.95
N MET A 44 -2.72 -24.24 -5.54
CA MET A 44 -3.73 -23.78 -6.51
C MET A 44 -4.76 -22.84 -5.90
N LEU A 45 -5.15 -23.08 -4.64
CA LEU A 45 -6.12 -22.24 -3.93
C LEU A 45 -5.56 -20.84 -3.65
N VAL A 46 -4.29 -20.75 -3.23
CA VAL A 46 -3.59 -19.47 -3.04
C VAL A 46 -3.43 -18.74 -4.38
N ALA A 47 -3.03 -19.44 -5.44
CA ALA A 47 -2.89 -18.85 -6.77
C ALA A 47 -4.23 -18.32 -7.31
N MET A 48 -5.34 -19.06 -7.12
CA MET A 48 -6.69 -18.59 -7.47
C MET A 48 -7.09 -17.35 -6.67
N CYS A 49 -6.82 -17.30 -5.36
CA CYS A 49 -7.11 -16.14 -4.54
C CYS A 49 -6.37 -14.89 -5.03
N ILE A 50 -5.07 -15.01 -5.34
CA ILE A 50 -4.27 -13.93 -5.90
C ILE A 50 -4.85 -13.49 -7.26
N PHE A 51 -5.17 -14.45 -8.13
CA PHE A 51 -5.74 -14.15 -9.45
C PHE A 51 -7.08 -13.39 -9.35
N VAL A 52 -7.99 -13.81 -8.47
CA VAL A 52 -9.27 -13.12 -8.26
C VAL A 52 -9.06 -11.70 -7.73
N LEU A 53 -8.13 -11.50 -6.79
CA LEU A 53 -7.78 -10.17 -6.28
C LEU A 53 -7.18 -9.29 -7.39
N CYS A 54 -6.27 -9.83 -8.21
CA CYS A 54 -5.69 -9.14 -9.35
C CYS A 54 -6.75 -8.80 -10.41
N CYS A 55 -7.66 -9.72 -10.74
CA CYS A 55 -8.75 -9.47 -11.70
C CYS A 55 -9.74 -8.43 -11.20
N ARG A 56 -10.08 -8.46 -9.91
CA ARG A 56 -10.98 -7.48 -9.28
C ARG A 56 -10.34 -6.10 -9.27
N TRP A 57 -9.03 -6.01 -8.99
CA TRP A 57 -8.29 -4.75 -9.05
C TRP A 57 -8.16 -4.23 -10.49
N TYR A 58 -7.79 -5.09 -11.44
CA TYR A 58 -7.65 -4.76 -12.86
C TYR A 58 -8.97 -4.30 -13.50
N SER A 59 -10.10 -4.90 -13.12
CA SER A 59 -11.42 -4.54 -13.64
C SER A 59 -11.93 -3.20 -13.11
N LYS A 60 -11.48 -2.77 -11.91
CA LYS A 60 -11.92 -1.51 -11.29
C LYS A 60 -11.31 -0.29 -12.00
N GLY A 61 -10.13 -0.41 -12.61
CA GLY A 61 -9.41 0.69 -13.28
C GLY A 61 -9.90 1.08 -14.69
N LYS A 62 -10.76 0.29 -15.35
CA LYS A 62 -11.16 0.57 -16.75
C LYS A 62 -12.43 1.41 -16.93
N LYS A 63 -13.20 1.69 -15.86
CA LYS A 63 -14.48 2.41 -15.97
C LYS A 63 -14.35 3.94 -16.09
N GLN A 64 -13.17 4.53 -15.91
CA GLN A 64 -13.01 5.99 -16.02
C GLN A 64 -12.64 6.50 -17.42
N ARG A 65 -12.36 5.63 -18.40
CA ARG A 65 -11.84 6.08 -19.70
C ARG A 65 -12.87 6.39 -20.79
N THR A 66 -14.17 6.19 -20.55
CA THR A 66 -15.21 6.38 -21.58
C THR A 66 -16.10 7.61 -21.41
N ARG A 67 -15.93 8.42 -20.37
CA ARG A 67 -16.74 9.65 -20.15
C ARG A 67 -16.11 10.97 -20.63
N ILE A 68 -14.96 10.94 -21.32
CA ILE A 68 -14.29 12.17 -21.80
C ILE A 68 -14.66 12.53 -23.25
N LYS A 69 -15.38 11.68 -24.00
CA LYS A 69 -15.63 11.91 -25.44
C LYS A 69 -17.05 12.37 -25.81
N GLN A 70 -17.96 12.63 -24.87
CA GLN A 70 -19.38 12.82 -25.19
C GLN A 70 -19.97 14.21 -24.90
N THR A 71 -19.19 15.19 -24.44
CA THR A 71 -19.67 16.55 -24.16
C THR A 71 -18.86 17.57 -24.96
N GLY A 72 -19.16 17.66 -26.25
CA GLY A 72 -18.50 18.58 -27.18
C GLY A 72 -19.30 18.75 -28.46
N SER A 73 -20.62 18.95 -28.33
CA SER A 73 -21.44 19.40 -29.44
C SER A 73 -22.70 20.07 -28.90
N SER A 74 -22.90 21.29 -29.36
CA SER A 74 -24.17 22.02 -29.51
C SER A 74 -24.31 23.30 -28.67
N ALA A 75 -24.80 24.31 -29.41
CA ALA A 75 -25.32 25.63 -29.04
C ALA A 75 -24.27 26.70 -28.74
N GLY A 76 -24.23 27.87 -29.38
CA GLY A 76 -25.05 28.59 -30.39
C GLY A 76 -24.41 29.98 -30.51
N ASP A 77 -24.01 30.48 -31.68
CA ASP A 77 -24.83 31.19 -32.67
C ASP A 77 -25.85 32.17 -32.04
N GLU A 78 -25.36 33.31 -31.54
CA GLU A 78 -26.16 34.54 -31.48
C GLU A 78 -25.29 35.74 -31.92
N GLU A 79 -25.70 36.27 -33.06
CA GLU A 79 -25.22 37.43 -33.79
C GLU A 79 -25.43 38.71 -32.96
N THR A 80 -24.38 39.50 -32.74
CA THR A 80 -24.52 40.89 -32.27
C THR A 80 -23.47 41.75 -32.94
N GLU A 81 -23.87 42.36 -34.06
CA GLU A 81 -23.16 43.46 -34.71
C GLU A 81 -23.05 44.67 -33.77
N LEU A 82 -21.84 45.16 -33.49
CA LEU A 82 -21.54 46.57 -33.17
C LEU A 82 -20.04 46.88 -33.38
N PRO A 83 -19.68 48.17 -33.57
CA PRO A 83 -18.79 48.62 -34.64
C PRO A 83 -17.29 48.67 -34.30
N SER A 84 -16.51 48.62 -35.38
CA SER A 84 -15.05 48.72 -35.41
C SER A 84 -14.50 49.98 -34.71
N VAL A 85 -13.57 49.76 -33.80
CA VAL A 85 -12.62 50.77 -33.32
C VAL A 85 -11.19 50.22 -33.36
N PRO A 86 -10.18 51.09 -33.60
CA PRO A 86 -8.89 50.68 -34.10
C PRO A 86 -7.90 50.29 -32.99
N SER A 87 -7.20 49.20 -33.30
CA SER A 87 -5.94 48.69 -32.76
C SER A 87 -5.09 49.66 -31.93
N MET A 88 -4.96 49.37 -30.63
CA MET A 88 -3.79 49.74 -29.82
C MET A 88 -3.19 48.48 -29.23
N GLN A 89 -1.95 48.18 -29.64
CA GLN A 89 -1.09 47.17 -29.04
C GLN A 89 -0.94 47.43 -27.54
N SER A 90 -1.53 46.56 -26.72
CA SER A 90 -1.08 46.33 -25.36
C SER A 90 -0.61 44.88 -25.27
N LYS A 91 0.71 44.73 -25.26
CA LYS A 91 1.40 43.48 -24.98
C LYS A 91 1.47 43.36 -23.46
N GLY A 92 0.46 42.70 -22.90
CA GLY A 92 0.37 42.32 -21.50
C GLY A 92 -0.12 40.89 -21.45
N ASP A 93 0.74 40.01 -20.97
CA ASP A 93 0.73 38.60 -21.27
C ASP A 93 -0.37 37.84 -20.52
N ASP A 94 -0.95 36.92 -21.26
CA ASP A 94 -1.95 35.93 -20.92
C ASP A 94 -1.48 35.02 -19.77
N SER A 95 -2.23 35.02 -18.65
CA SER A 95 -2.44 33.87 -17.74
C SER A 95 -3.36 34.37 -16.62
N GLY A 96 -4.65 34.09 -16.61
CA GLY A 96 -5.31 32.87 -17.01
C GLY A 96 -5.73 32.11 -15.75
N GLY A 97 -7.03 31.86 -15.63
CA GLY A 97 -7.55 30.79 -14.77
C GLY A 97 -8.20 31.25 -13.48
N GLY A 98 -9.54 31.35 -13.52
CA GLY A 98 -10.37 31.62 -12.36
C GLY A 98 -10.31 30.49 -11.33
N GLY A 99 -10.15 30.87 -10.07
CA GLY A 99 -10.39 30.01 -8.92
C GLY A 99 -11.83 30.15 -8.46
N GLY A 100 -12.78 29.66 -9.26
CA GLY A 100 -14.20 29.67 -8.95
C GLY A 100 -14.72 28.26 -8.68
N GLY A 101 -15.44 28.10 -7.55
CA GLY A 101 -16.29 26.95 -7.25
C GLY A 101 -15.54 25.82 -6.54
N GLY A 102 -15.73 25.53 -5.26
CA GLY A 102 -16.96 25.64 -4.49
C GLY A 102 -17.77 24.35 -4.65
N GLY A 103 -17.95 23.63 -3.54
CA GLY A 103 -19.07 22.72 -3.37
C GLY A 103 -18.76 21.25 -3.55
N GLY A 104 -18.43 20.60 -2.43
CA GLY A 104 -18.46 19.15 -2.32
C GLY A 104 -17.72 18.70 -1.08
N GLY A 105 -18.35 18.84 0.09
CA GLY A 105 -17.87 18.27 1.35
C GLY A 105 -17.85 16.74 1.28
N GLY A 106 -16.87 16.22 0.54
CA GLY A 106 -16.49 14.82 0.51
C GLY A 106 -15.33 14.65 1.49
N SER A 107 -15.69 14.31 2.72
CA SER A 107 -14.81 13.71 3.73
C SER A 107 -13.88 12.69 3.08
N GLY A 108 -12.56 12.87 3.18
CA GLY A 108 -11.58 11.90 2.73
C GLY A 108 -11.20 11.99 1.24
N SER A 109 -10.96 13.19 0.72
CA SER A 109 -10.39 13.35 -0.63
C SER A 109 -8.85 13.44 -0.59
N ILE A 110 -8.20 13.17 -1.73
CA ILE A 110 -6.72 13.26 -1.86
C ILE A 110 -6.21 14.68 -1.53
N GLU A 111 -7.05 15.70 -1.69
CA GLU A 111 -6.79 17.08 -1.30
C GLU A 111 -6.62 17.22 0.23
N GLU A 112 -7.41 16.50 1.02
CA GLU A 112 -7.33 16.49 2.49
C GLU A 112 -6.03 15.80 2.95
N VAL A 113 -5.72 14.65 2.34
CA VAL A 113 -4.43 13.96 2.56
C VAL A 113 -3.27 14.90 2.20
N ALA A 114 -3.37 15.62 1.08
CA ALA A 114 -2.35 16.59 0.66
C ALA A 114 -2.21 17.77 1.64
N ALA A 115 -3.31 18.25 2.21
CA ALA A 115 -3.30 19.34 3.20
C ALA A 115 -2.55 18.91 4.48
N HIS A 116 -2.86 17.73 5.02
CA HIS A 116 -2.16 17.20 6.20
C HIS A 116 -0.69 16.87 5.91
N LEU A 117 -0.37 16.34 4.72
CA LEU A 117 1.02 16.15 4.31
C LEU A 117 1.75 17.49 4.18
N ALA A 118 1.08 18.56 3.72
CA ALA A 118 1.68 19.89 3.61
C ALA A 118 1.96 20.51 4.98
N GLU A 119 1.04 20.37 5.95
CA GLU A 119 1.20 20.81 7.34
C GLU A 119 2.46 20.20 7.99
N LEU A 120 2.70 18.93 7.74
CA LEU A 120 3.89 18.22 8.24
C LEU A 120 5.17 18.50 7.42
N LYS A 121 5.09 19.34 6.37
CA LYS A 121 6.17 19.65 5.41
C LYS A 121 6.62 18.42 4.60
N MET A 122 5.68 17.55 4.25
CA MET A 122 5.87 16.26 3.59
C MET A 122 5.16 16.14 2.23
N HIS A 123 4.86 17.27 1.58
CA HIS A 123 4.14 17.34 0.29
C HIS A 123 4.72 16.45 -0.82
N LYS A 124 6.03 16.15 -0.79
CA LYS A 124 6.69 15.28 -1.79
C LYS A 124 6.13 13.85 -1.84
N TYR A 125 5.49 13.37 -0.77
CA TYR A 125 4.93 12.02 -0.73
C TYR A 125 3.52 11.94 -1.32
N ARG A 126 2.86 13.07 -1.61
CA ARG A 126 1.49 13.11 -2.14
C ARG A 126 1.31 12.18 -3.35
N ALA A 127 2.23 12.25 -4.31
CA ALA A 127 2.16 11.45 -5.53
C ALA A 127 2.22 9.94 -5.24
N GLU A 128 2.97 9.51 -4.22
CA GLU A 128 3.04 8.10 -3.84
C GLU A 128 1.78 7.65 -3.09
N PHE A 129 1.18 8.49 -2.24
CA PHE A 129 -0.12 8.20 -1.63
C PHE A 129 -1.20 7.99 -2.70
N GLU A 130 -1.29 8.92 -3.67
CA GLU A 130 -2.22 8.83 -4.80
C GLU A 130 -1.96 7.57 -5.65
N ARG A 131 -0.68 7.29 -5.96
CA ARG A 131 -0.29 6.10 -6.73
C ARG A 131 -0.66 4.79 -6.06
N HIS A 132 -0.63 4.75 -4.74
CA HIS A 132 -0.99 3.58 -3.96
C HIS A 132 -2.49 3.52 -3.60
N GLY A 133 -3.28 4.52 -3.97
CA GLY A 133 -4.71 4.60 -3.66
C GLY A 133 -4.99 4.88 -2.19
N TYR A 134 -4.10 5.61 -1.52
CA TYR A 134 -4.33 6.17 -0.19
C TYR A 134 -4.85 7.60 -0.34
N ASP A 135 -6.04 7.73 -0.93
CA ASP A 135 -6.71 9.00 -1.22
C ASP A 135 -7.70 9.44 -0.14
N ASP A 136 -8.08 8.54 0.78
CA ASP A 136 -9.00 8.82 1.88
C ASP A 136 -8.28 9.03 3.22
N TRP A 137 -8.33 10.26 3.73
CA TRP A 137 -7.76 10.62 5.03
C TRP A 137 -8.42 9.89 6.20
N GLN A 138 -9.74 9.71 6.18
CA GLN A 138 -10.44 8.97 7.23
C GLN A 138 -10.05 7.50 7.23
N GLU A 139 -9.88 6.90 6.05
CA GLU A 139 -9.37 5.52 5.96
C GLU A 139 -7.99 5.44 6.60
N ILE A 140 -7.08 6.38 6.28
CA ILE A 140 -5.72 6.47 6.83
C ILE A 140 -5.73 6.60 8.36
N MET A 141 -6.60 7.45 8.92
CA MET A 141 -6.74 7.61 10.38
C MET A 141 -7.25 6.34 11.06
N GLN A 142 -8.19 5.63 10.44
CA GLN A 142 -8.76 4.39 10.99
C GLN A 142 -7.83 3.18 10.78
N MET A 143 -6.69 3.34 10.09
CA MET A 143 -5.71 2.28 9.95
C MET A 143 -5.01 2.03 11.29
N GLY A 144 -5.07 0.78 11.77
CA GLY A 144 -4.22 0.37 12.89
C GLY A 144 -2.72 0.48 12.57
N GLU A 145 -1.90 0.57 13.61
CA GLU A 145 -0.44 0.78 13.54
C GLU A 145 0.27 -0.17 12.55
N ALA A 146 -0.15 -1.44 12.50
CA ALA A 146 0.42 -2.43 11.59
C ALA A 146 0.22 -2.07 10.10
N LYS A 147 -0.96 -1.54 9.73
CA LYS A 147 -1.25 -1.09 8.37
C LYS A 147 -0.53 0.22 8.06
N LEU A 148 -0.45 1.12 9.04
CA LEU A 148 0.27 2.37 8.91
C LEU A 148 1.76 2.14 8.66
N ALA A 149 2.37 1.17 9.34
CA ALA A 149 3.75 0.75 9.07
C ALA A 149 3.95 0.23 7.63
N GLN A 150 3.01 -0.54 7.10
CA GLN A 150 3.06 -1.01 5.71
C GLN A 150 2.92 0.15 4.71
N LEU A 151 2.04 1.12 4.98
CA LEU A 151 1.89 2.32 4.17
C LEU A 151 3.20 3.10 4.11
N ILE A 152 3.81 3.37 5.28
CA ILE A 152 5.10 4.07 5.40
C ILE A 152 6.19 3.36 4.59
N GLN A 153 6.23 2.02 4.67
CA GLN A 153 7.19 1.22 3.92
C GLN A 153 6.97 1.30 2.41
N ARG A 154 5.71 1.29 1.95
CA ARG A 154 5.35 1.38 0.52
C ARG A 154 5.67 2.74 -0.07
N VAL A 155 5.37 3.81 0.67
CA VAL A 155 5.65 5.19 0.27
C VAL A 155 7.14 5.55 0.40
N HIS A 156 7.96 4.61 0.90
CA HIS A 156 9.39 4.81 1.13
C HIS A 156 9.69 6.08 1.97
N MET A 157 8.88 6.28 3.01
CA MET A 157 9.06 7.43 3.92
C MET A 157 10.35 7.26 4.74
N SER A 158 11.08 8.36 4.99
CA SER A 158 12.21 8.32 5.93
C SER A 158 11.69 8.15 7.35
N SER A 159 12.52 7.60 8.25
CA SER A 159 12.13 7.35 9.65
C SER A 159 11.60 8.60 10.35
N ASN A 160 12.32 9.73 10.24
CA ASN A 160 11.89 10.99 10.86
C ASN A 160 10.52 11.46 10.35
N HIS A 161 10.24 11.31 9.05
CA HIS A 161 8.95 11.66 8.47
C HIS A 161 7.84 10.69 8.91
N ALA A 162 8.17 9.41 8.97
CA ALA A 162 7.26 8.37 9.44
C ALA A 162 6.80 8.61 10.89
N ASP A 163 7.73 8.99 11.76
CA ASP A 163 7.43 9.27 13.17
C ASP A 163 6.49 10.48 13.29
N ARG A 164 6.81 11.59 12.63
CA ARG A 164 5.96 12.79 12.61
C ARG A 164 4.57 12.52 12.02
N PHE A 165 4.48 11.65 11.02
CA PHE A 165 3.21 11.25 10.42
C PHE A 165 2.34 10.44 11.40
N ARG A 166 2.95 9.49 12.11
CA ARG A 166 2.28 8.69 13.14
C ARG A 166 1.77 9.58 14.26
N ASP A 167 2.64 10.43 14.80
CA ASP A 167 2.31 11.35 15.89
C ASP A 167 1.11 12.24 15.51
N HIS A 168 1.11 12.77 14.29
CA HIS A 168 0.00 13.58 13.78
C HIS A 168 -1.31 12.81 13.69
N ILE A 169 -1.29 11.57 13.18
CA ILE A 169 -2.50 10.73 13.11
C ILE A 169 -3.04 10.43 14.52
N PHE A 170 -2.16 10.09 15.46
CA PHE A 170 -2.57 9.80 16.84
C PHE A 170 -3.09 11.04 17.56
N GLN A 171 -2.51 12.21 17.28
CA GLN A 171 -3.02 13.48 17.80
C GLN A 171 -4.42 13.77 17.25
N GLN A 172 -4.64 13.62 15.95
CA GLN A 172 -5.97 13.81 15.34
C GLN A 172 -7.00 12.83 15.92
N LEU A 173 -6.61 11.56 16.12
CA LEU A 173 -7.49 10.56 16.75
C LEU A 173 -7.81 10.87 18.22
N ALA A 174 -6.94 11.58 18.94
CA ALA A 174 -7.18 11.99 20.31
C ALA A 174 -8.12 13.21 20.42
N GLU A 175 -8.21 14.00 19.35
CA GLU A 175 -9.06 15.19 19.26
C GLU A 175 -10.49 14.88 18.76
N THR A 176 -10.69 13.73 18.11
CA THR A 176 -11.99 13.21 17.65
C THR A 176 -12.71 12.35 18.68
#